data_AF-A0A7R9CJ56-F1
#
_entry.id   AF-A0A7R9CJ56-F1
#
_cell.length_a   1.000
_cell.length_b   1.000
_cell.length_c   1.000
_cell.angle_alpha   90.00
_cell.angle_beta   90.00
_cell.angle_gamma   90.00
#
_symmetry.space_group_name_H-M   'P 1'
#
loop_
_entity.id
_entity.type
_entity.pdbx_description
1 polymer ?
#
loop_
_entity_poly.entity_id
_entity_poly.type
_entity_poly.pdbx_seq_one_letter_code
_entity_poly.pdbx_strand_id
1 'polypeptide(L)'
;MLNVVEEVPLLVSGFVNCAINVVVMSFPNKAERQKCWDSRDRYWECLDINKDENEHCLKLRQLYESSCSSQWVKHFDRKRNYLKFKDRIEKEGYEPLRK
;
A
#
# COMPACT_ATOMS: atom_id res chain seq x y z
N MET A 1 -26.26 -14.07 4.79
CA MET A 1 -27.16 -12.95 4.45
C MET A 1 -27.45 -12.18 5.72
N LEU A 2 -26.73 -11.09 5.96
CA LEU A 2 -27.16 -10.03 6.88
C LEU A 2 -26.83 -8.71 6.18
N ASN A 3 -27.89 -8.01 5.79
CA ASN A 3 -27.87 -6.66 5.27
C ASN A 3 -27.54 -5.72 6.44
N VAL A 4 -26.57 -4.83 6.26
CA VAL A 4 -26.56 -3.52 6.93
C VAL A 4 -26.21 -2.49 5.88
N VAL A 5 -27.26 -1.93 5.30
CA VAL A 5 -27.24 -0.63 4.63
C VAL A 5 -27.10 0.41 5.74
N GLU A 6 -25.96 1.10 5.77
CA GLU A 6 -25.81 2.29 6.60
C GLU A 6 -25.89 3.49 5.65
N GLU A 7 -27.11 4.00 5.49
CA GLU A 7 -27.34 5.30 4.89
C GLU A 7 -26.95 6.39 5.88
N VAL A 8 -26.02 7.25 5.49
CA VAL A 8 -25.80 8.53 6.17
C VAL A 8 -26.17 9.63 5.17
N PRO A 9 -27.36 10.26 5.31
CA PRO A 9 -27.75 11.39 4.51
C PRO A 9 -27.38 12.67 5.27
N LEU A 10 -26.41 13.44 4.80
CA LEU A 10 -26.35 14.86 5.11
C LEU A 10 -25.81 15.65 3.90
N LEU A 11 -26.77 16.21 3.17
CA LEU A 11 -26.59 17.38 2.33
C LEU A 11 -26.07 18.54 3.20
N VAL A 12 -24.92 19.08 2.85
CA VAL A 12 -24.66 20.52 3.03
C VAL A 12 -24.07 21.05 1.73
N SER A 13 -24.95 21.70 0.99
CA SER A 13 -24.67 22.66 -0.06
C SER A 13 -23.68 23.73 0.43
N GLY A 14 -22.52 23.77 -0.20
CA GLY A 14 -21.51 24.80 -0.01
C GLY A 14 -20.52 24.76 -1.17
N PHE A 15 -20.84 25.48 -2.25
CA PHE A 15 -19.91 25.79 -3.33
C PHE A 15 -18.78 26.66 -2.79
N VAL A 16 -17.75 26.05 -2.20
CA VAL A 16 -16.44 26.68 -2.09
C VAL A 16 -15.70 26.35 -3.36
N ASN A 17 -15.78 27.27 -4.31
CA ASN A 17 -14.95 27.29 -5.50
C ASN A 17 -13.53 27.70 -5.07
N CYS A 18 -12.79 26.76 -4.50
CA CYS A 18 -11.34 26.83 -4.49
C CYS A 18 -10.89 26.05 -5.72
N ALA A 19 -10.07 26.67 -6.56
CA ALA A 19 -9.39 25.99 -7.65
C ALA A 19 -8.48 24.90 -7.06
N ILE A 20 -9.07 23.77 -6.71
CA ILE A 20 -8.38 22.56 -6.33
C ILE A 20 -7.89 22.00 -7.65
N ASN A 21 -6.57 21.95 -7.82
CA ASN A 21 -5.95 21.01 -8.75
C ASN A 21 -6.40 19.61 -8.32
N VAL A 22 -7.56 19.17 -8.83
CA VAL A 22 -8.04 17.79 -8.69
C VAL A 22 -7.09 16.97 -9.54
N VAL A 23 -5.96 16.57 -8.97
CA VAL A 23 -5.30 15.34 -9.40
C VAL A 23 -6.31 14.27 -9.05
N VAL A 24 -7.10 13.87 -10.06
CA VAL A 24 -8.07 12.79 -9.95
C VAL A 24 -7.29 11.57 -9.50
N MET A 25 -7.30 11.27 -8.20
CA MET A 25 -7.02 9.92 -7.75
C MET A 25 -8.22 9.11 -8.23
N SER A 26 -8.16 8.69 -9.49
CA SER A 26 -9.13 7.76 -10.05
C SER A 26 -9.11 6.56 -9.11
N PHE A 27 -10.26 6.27 -8.52
CA PHE A 27 -10.41 5.07 -7.72
C PHE A 27 -10.08 3.89 -8.65
N PRO A 28 -8.99 3.14 -8.39
CA PRO A 28 -8.54 2.14 -9.34
C PRO A 28 -9.64 1.10 -9.49
N ASN A 29 -9.96 0.75 -10.73
CA ASN A 29 -10.97 -0.26 -11.02
C ASN A 29 -10.53 -1.61 -10.45
N LYS A 30 -11.48 -2.56 -10.29
CA LYS A 30 -11.17 -3.89 -9.72
C LYS A 30 -9.99 -4.58 -10.44
N ALA A 31 -9.94 -4.48 -11.78
CA ALA A 31 -8.86 -5.03 -12.58
C ALA A 31 -7.50 -4.32 -12.35
N GLU A 32 -7.50 -3.00 -12.22
CA GLU A 32 -6.28 -2.22 -11.95
C GLU A 32 -5.73 -2.53 -10.55
N ARG A 33 -6.61 -2.68 -9.56
CA ARG A 33 -6.20 -3.13 -8.22
C ARG A 33 -5.56 -4.51 -8.26
N GLN A 34 -6.15 -5.45 -8.99
CA GLN A 34 -5.60 -6.79 -9.13
C GLN A 34 -4.21 -6.74 -9.78
N LYS A 35 -4.05 -6.01 -10.89
CA LYS A 35 -2.76 -5.83 -11.56
C LYS A 35 -1.70 -5.23 -10.63
N CYS A 36 -2.09 -4.26 -9.80
CA CYS A 36 -1.21 -3.70 -8.78
C CYS A 36 -0.78 -4.74 -7.74
N TRP A 37 -1.72 -5.53 -7.21
CA TRP A 37 -1.41 -6.59 -6.24
C TRP A 37 -0.53 -7.68 -6.84
N ASP A 38 -0.79 -8.11 -8.07
CA ASP A 38 0.03 -9.12 -8.76
C ASP A 38 1.47 -8.62 -8.97
N SER A 39 1.63 -7.34 -9.32
CA SER A 39 2.95 -6.72 -9.51
C SER A 39 3.70 -6.56 -8.19
N ARG A 40 2.97 -6.20 -7.11
CA ARG A 40 3.50 -6.14 -5.75
C ARG A 40 4.02 -7.50 -5.31
N ASP A 41 3.23 -8.54 -5.48
CA ASP A 41 3.55 -9.87 -4.98
C ASP A 41 4.78 -10.44 -5.67
N ARG A 42 4.91 -10.26 -6.98
CA ARG A 42 6.13 -10.60 -7.73
C ARG A 42 7.36 -9.83 -7.25
N TYR A 43 7.21 -8.53 -6.97
CA TYR A 43 8.31 -7.72 -6.44
C TYR A 43 8.73 -8.19 -5.04
N TRP A 44 7.78 -8.51 -4.17
CA TRP A 44 8.04 -9.00 -2.82
C TRP A 44 8.68 -10.39 -2.82
N GLU A 45 8.19 -11.30 -3.66
CA GLU A 45 8.81 -12.62 -3.84
C GLU A 45 10.27 -12.50 -4.28
N CYS A 46 10.56 -11.60 -5.22
CA CYS A 46 11.95 -11.31 -5.63
C CYS A 46 12.80 -10.82 -4.44
N LEU A 47 12.29 -9.93 -3.61
CA LEU A 47 13.02 -9.45 -2.44
C LEU A 47 13.24 -10.55 -1.38
N ASP A 48 12.26 -11.44 -1.19
CA ASP A 48 12.39 -12.57 -0.24
C ASP A 48 13.46 -13.56 -0.70
N ILE A 49 13.56 -13.84 -2.00
CA ILE A 49 14.60 -14.70 -2.58
C ILE A 49 15.99 -14.05 -2.45
N ASN A 50 16.09 -12.75 -2.72
CA ASN A 50 17.36 -12.02 -2.76
C ASN A 50 17.71 -11.32 -1.43
N LYS A 51 17.09 -11.70 -0.31
CA LYS A 51 17.37 -11.13 1.04
C LYS A 51 17.37 -9.60 1.07
N ASP A 52 16.41 -8.99 0.37
CA ASP A 52 16.22 -7.54 0.25
C ASP A 52 17.24 -6.75 -0.58
N GLU A 53 18.01 -7.43 -1.42
CA GLU A 53 18.85 -6.78 -2.41
C GLU A 53 17.99 -6.18 -3.53
N ASN A 54 17.69 -4.88 -3.40
CA ASN A 54 16.83 -4.15 -4.33
C ASN A 54 17.38 -4.12 -5.77
N GLU A 55 18.70 -4.21 -5.95
CA GLU A 55 19.38 -4.11 -7.26
C GLU A 55 18.91 -5.20 -8.23
N HIS A 56 18.74 -6.43 -7.76
CA HIS A 56 18.27 -7.55 -8.56
C HIS A 56 16.79 -7.41 -8.96
N CYS A 57 16.00 -6.69 -8.15
CA CYS A 57 14.56 -6.55 -8.32
C CYS A 57 14.14 -5.21 -8.94
N LEU A 58 15.07 -4.38 -9.42
CA LEU A 58 14.78 -3.03 -9.95
C LEU A 58 13.75 -3.02 -11.09
N LYS A 59 13.80 -4.00 -11.99
CA LYS A 59 12.82 -4.11 -13.09
C LYS A 59 11.40 -4.36 -12.56
N LEU A 60 11.28 -5.23 -11.55
CA LEU A 60 9.99 -5.51 -10.89
C LEU A 60 9.54 -4.32 -10.05
N ARG A 61 10.48 -3.56 -9.47
CA ARG A 61 10.18 -2.31 -8.75
C ARG A 61 9.53 -1.29 -9.68
N GLN A 62 10.10 -1.07 -10.86
CA GLN A 62 9.54 -0.15 -11.85
C GLN A 62 8.14 -0.59 -12.31
N LEU A 63 7.93 -1.89 -12.53
CA LEU A 63 6.61 -2.42 -12.87
C LEU A 63 5.58 -2.22 -11.74
N TYR A 64 6.01 -2.41 -10.50
CA TYR A 64 5.19 -2.19 -9.32
C TYR A 64 4.81 -0.71 -9.14
N GLU A 65 5.76 0.21 -9.28
CA GLU A 65 5.52 1.66 -9.18
C GLU A 65 4.66 2.21 -10.32
N SER A 66 4.76 1.65 -11.52
CA SER A 66 3.93 2.03 -12.67
C SER A 66 2.53 1.44 -12.64
N SER A 67 2.35 0.26 -12.03
CA SER A 67 1.04 -0.42 -11.94
C SER A 67 0.21 0.03 -10.74
N CYS A 68 0.86 0.55 -9.69
CA CYS A 68 0.21 0.97 -8.45
C CYS A 68 0.25 2.48 -8.27
N SER A 69 -0.73 3.02 -7.54
CA SER A 69 -0.66 4.40 -7.07
C SER A 69 0.53 4.60 -6.11
N SER A 70 1.17 5.76 -6.18
CA SER A 70 2.30 6.12 -5.29
C SER A 70 1.93 6.05 -3.81
N GLN A 71 0.68 6.35 -3.44
CA GLN A 71 0.20 6.22 -2.05
C GLN A 71 0.17 4.77 -1.60
N TRP A 72 -0.26 3.86 -2.48
CA TRP A 72 -0.32 2.43 -2.20
C TRP A 72 1.08 1.84 -2.08
N VAL A 73 1.99 2.24 -2.96
CA VAL A 73 3.41 1.84 -2.90
C VAL A 73 4.00 2.19 -1.53
N LYS A 74 3.85 3.44 -1.09
CA LYS A 74 4.33 3.89 0.22
C LYS A 74 3.71 3.09 1.38
N HIS A 75 2.39 2.86 1.32
CA HIS A 75 1.69 2.10 2.35
C HIS A 75 2.21 0.66 2.44
N PHE A 76 2.34 -0.02 1.31
CA PHE A 76 2.81 -1.39 1.23
C PHE A 76 4.28 -1.53 1.64
N ASP A 77 5.15 -0.60 1.23
CA ASP A 77 6.56 -0.60 1.63
C ASP A 77 6.69 -0.46 3.16
N ARG A 78 5.93 0.45 3.77
CA ARG A 78 5.86 0.59 5.24
C ARG A 78 5.34 -0.70 5.90
N LYS A 79 4.30 -1.31 5.34
CA LYS A 79 3.73 -2.57 5.84
C LYS A 79 4.75 -3.70 5.80
N ARG A 80 5.51 -3.84 4.72
CA ARG A 80 6.56 -4.87 4.59
C ARG A 80 7.65 -4.71 5.65
N ASN A 81 8.13 -3.48 5.86
CA ASN A 81 9.12 -3.18 6.91
C ASN A 81 8.59 -3.51 8.30
N TYR A 82 7.32 -3.19 8.57
CA TYR A 82 6.68 -3.55 9.83
C TYR A 82 6.59 -5.08 10.02
N LEU A 83 6.22 -5.83 8.97
CA LEU A 83 6.14 -7.29 9.05
C LEU A 83 7.50 -7.93 9.35
N LYS A 84 8.58 -7.43 8.74
CA LYS A 84 9.94 -7.89 9.07
C LYS A 84 10.37 -7.52 10.47
N PHE A 85 10.06 -6.31 10.91
CA PHE A 85 10.32 -5.90 12.28
C PHE A 85 9.58 -6.80 13.27
N LYS A 86 8.31 -7.10 12.99
CA LYS A 86 7.51 -8.03 13.81
C LYS A 86 8.14 -9.42 13.85
N ASP A 87 8.52 -9.98 12.70
CA ASP A 87 9.19 -11.29 12.62
C ASP A 87 10.50 -11.32 13.41
N ARG A 88 11.30 -10.25 13.35
CA ARG A 88 12.53 -10.12 14.16
C ARG A 88 12.23 -10.11 15.66
N ILE A 89 11.26 -9.31 16.10
CA ILE A 89 10.89 -9.23 17.52
C ILE A 89 10.32 -10.56 18.03
N GLU A 90 9.57 -11.28 17.20
CA GLU A 90 9.03 -12.60 17.55
C GLU A 90 10.14 -13.65 17.71
N LYS A 91 11.22 -13.56 16.90
CA LYS A 91 12.36 -14.49 16.96
C LYS A 91 13.40 -14.15 18.03
N GLU A 92 13.76 -12.88 18.15
CA GLU A 92 14.87 -12.40 19.00
C GLU A 92 14.39 -11.94 20.39
N GLY A 93 13.07 -11.81 20.58
CA GLY A 93 12.49 -11.24 21.78
C GLY A 93 12.44 -9.71 21.74
N TYR A 94 11.75 -9.13 22.71
CA TYR A 94 11.62 -7.68 22.85
C TYR A 94 12.62 -7.16 23.89
N GLU A 95 13.57 -6.33 23.46
CA GLU A 95 14.44 -5.56 24.36
C GLU A 95 13.77 -4.23 24.72
N PRO A 96 13.26 -4.04 25.96
CA PRO A 96 12.71 -2.76 26.38
C PRO A 96 13.80 -1.69 26.44
N LEU A 97 13.53 -0.52 25.86
CA LEU A 97 14.39 0.66 26.00
C LEU A 97 14.53 0.99 27.49
N ARG A 98 15.73 0.78 28.04
CA ARG A 98 16.05 1.24 29.39
C ARG A 98 16.04 2.77 29.38
N LYS A 99 15.16 3.37 30.18
CA LYS A 99 15.14 4.80 30.48
C LYS A 99 16.05 5.11 31.65
#